data_AF-A0A0B4DNV7-F1
#
_entry.id   AF-A0A0B4DNV7-F1
#
_cell.length_a   1.000
_cell.length_b   1.000
_cell.length_c   1.000
_cell.angle_alpha   90.00
_cell.angle_beta   90.00
_cell.angle_gamma   90.00
#
_symmetry.space_group_name_H-M   'P 1'
#
loop_
_entity.id
_entity.type
_entity.pdbx_description
1 polymer ?
#
loop_
_entity_poly.entity_id
_entity_poly.type
_entity_poly.pdbx_seq_one_letter_code
_entity_poly.pdbx_strand_id
1 'polypeptide(L)'
;MERLLQTMVEQDIEVTFRRVAERSEGRFAHASTFTRRLDLRAAVEEAQSRQKAARQVAAKFSKSSPALLAERLAAAQAEVQTLKRQRDVLVAGHRAAILAIGRIGGMKAWREYFAEYSGALQDLKDLGALPEAEIVRIAPVEGPGSNP
;
A
#
# COMPACT_ATOMS: atom_id res chain seq x y z
N MET A 1 23.64 -13.81 -2.93
CA MET A 1 24.01 -13.24 -1.62
C MET A 1 22.79 -12.65 -0.93
N GLU A 2 22.07 -11.74 -1.58
CA GLU A 2 20.85 -11.13 -1.03
C GLU A 2 19.79 -12.13 -0.55
N ARG A 3 19.44 -13.15 -1.36
CA ARG A 3 18.53 -14.23 -0.95
C ARG A 3 18.99 -14.96 0.33
N LEU A 4 20.29 -15.24 0.46
CA LEU A 4 20.84 -15.89 1.66
C LEU A 4 20.66 -15.02 2.89
N LEU A 5 21.01 -13.73 2.79
CA LEU A 5 20.86 -12.77 3.88
C LEU A 5 19.38 -12.61 4.26
N GLN A 6 18.50 -12.54 3.28
CA GLN A 6 17.06 -12.44 3.49
C GLN A 6 16.54 -13.64 4.28
N THR A 7 16.88 -14.86 3.87
CA THR A 7 16.51 -16.08 4.60
C THR A 7 17.09 -16.10 6.03
N MET A 8 18.32 -15.61 6.23
CA MET A 8 18.91 -15.51 7.58
C MET A 8 18.12 -14.56 8.47
N VAL A 9 17.69 -13.41 7.95
CA VAL A 9 16.85 -12.45 8.69
C VAL A 9 15.48 -13.04 9.01
N GLU A 10 14.83 -13.68 8.04
CA GLU A 10 13.49 -14.28 8.19
C GLU A 10 13.46 -15.43 9.21
N GLN A 11 14.51 -16.25 9.24
CA GLN A 11 14.64 -17.36 10.18
C GLN A 11 15.26 -16.96 11.53
N ASP A 12 15.45 -15.67 11.77
CA ASP A 12 16.15 -15.09 12.94
C ASP A 12 17.53 -15.72 13.22
N ILE A 13 18.24 -16.09 12.16
CA ILE A 13 19.62 -16.59 12.27
C ILE A 13 20.56 -15.41 12.29
N GLU A 14 21.43 -15.38 13.30
CA GLU A 14 22.36 -14.26 13.51
C GLU A 14 23.19 -13.96 12.24
N VAL A 15 23.10 -12.72 11.76
CA VAL A 15 23.85 -12.28 10.59
C VAL A 15 25.25 -11.84 11.02
N THR A 16 26.23 -12.72 10.85
CA THR A 16 27.66 -12.40 11.03
C THR A 16 28.45 -12.84 9.81
N PHE A 17 29.57 -12.18 9.52
CA PHE A 17 30.42 -12.51 8.35
C PHE A 17 30.83 -13.99 8.32
N ARG A 18 31.09 -14.59 9.48
CA ARG A 18 31.43 -16.01 9.61
C ARG A 18 30.25 -16.91 9.24
N ARG A 19 29.07 -16.64 9.82
CA ARG A 19 27.87 -17.45 9.61
C ARG A 19 27.34 -17.35 8.19
N VAL A 20 27.50 -16.18 7.58
CA VAL A 20 27.25 -15.96 6.15
C VAL A 20 28.21 -16.79 5.30
N ALA A 21 29.50 -16.84 5.61
CA ALA A 21 30.47 -17.67 4.89
C ALA A 21 30.12 -19.16 4.96
N GLU A 22 29.86 -19.68 6.17
CA GLU A 22 29.48 -21.07 6.42
C GLU A 22 28.23 -21.48 5.64
N ARG A 23 27.26 -20.58 5.53
CA ARG A 23 25.97 -20.84 4.88
C ARG A 23 25.92 -20.46 3.40
N SER A 24 27.04 -20.01 2.85
CA SER A 24 27.15 -19.65 1.44
C SER A 24 27.33 -20.86 0.52
N GLU A 25 27.30 -22.09 1.05
CA GLU A 25 27.48 -23.34 0.30
C GLU A 25 28.77 -23.33 -0.56
N GLY A 26 29.85 -22.79 0.01
CA GLY A 26 31.14 -22.67 -0.67
C GLY A 26 31.28 -21.50 -1.63
N ARG A 27 30.24 -20.67 -1.84
CA ARG A 27 30.36 -19.44 -2.66
C ARG A 27 31.29 -18.40 -2.06
N PHE A 28 31.42 -18.36 -0.74
CA PHE A 28 32.37 -17.52 0.00
C PHE A 28 33.12 -18.38 1.02
N ALA A 29 34.36 -18.74 0.70
CA ALA A 29 35.15 -19.68 1.50
C ALA A 29 35.45 -19.17 2.92
N HIS A 30 35.63 -17.86 3.10
CA HIS A 30 36.06 -17.29 4.37
C HIS A 30 35.36 -15.97 4.69
N ALA A 31 35.23 -15.67 5.98
CA ALA A 31 34.71 -14.39 6.48
C ALA A 31 35.53 -13.18 5.96
N SER A 32 36.83 -13.39 5.70
CA SER A 32 37.74 -12.38 5.14
C SER A 32 37.34 -11.92 3.73
N THR A 33 36.56 -12.71 2.99
CA THR A 33 36.03 -12.29 1.69
C THR A 33 35.09 -11.10 1.83
N PHE A 34 34.28 -11.06 2.89
CA PHE A 34 33.33 -9.97 3.13
C PHE A 34 34.03 -8.71 3.65
N THR A 35 35.10 -8.83 4.43
CA THR A 35 35.80 -7.65 4.96
C THR A 35 36.69 -6.96 3.92
N ARG A 36 37.14 -7.69 2.88
CA ARG A 36 37.96 -7.17 1.78
C ARG A 36 37.15 -6.54 0.65
N ARG A 37 35.87 -6.89 0.52
CA ARG A 37 34.97 -6.47 -0.56
C ARG A 37 33.89 -5.54 -0.02
N LEU A 38 33.98 -4.26 -0.37
CA LEU A 38 33.10 -3.21 0.15
C LEU A 38 31.62 -3.47 -0.18
N ASP A 39 31.33 -3.99 -1.37
CA ASP A 39 29.98 -4.35 -1.81
C ASP A 39 29.35 -5.44 -0.93
N LEU A 40 30.11 -6.51 -0.67
CA LEU A 40 29.66 -7.62 0.17
C LEU A 40 29.56 -7.23 1.64
N ARG A 41 30.48 -6.38 2.11
CA ARG A 41 30.47 -5.82 3.45
C ARG A 41 29.19 -5.03 3.70
N ALA A 42 28.87 -4.10 2.81
CA ALA A 42 27.69 -3.25 2.91
C ALA A 42 26.40 -4.08 2.96
N ALA A 43 26.29 -5.11 2.11
CA ALA A 43 25.12 -6.00 2.11
C ALA A 43 24.93 -6.74 3.45
N VAL A 44 26.01 -7.25 4.05
CA VAL A 44 25.95 -7.93 5.36
C VAL A 44 25.61 -6.94 6.48
N GLU A 45 26.20 -5.75 6.48
CA GLU A 45 25.92 -4.69 7.47
C GLU A 45 24.47 -4.19 7.38
N GLU A 46 23.92 -4.07 6.16
CA GLU A 46 22.51 -3.74 5.95
C GLU A 46 21.60 -4.85 6.50
N ALA A 47 21.91 -6.12 6.23
CA ALA A 47 21.16 -7.25 6.78
C ALA A 47 21.25 -7.33 8.32
N GLN A 48 22.40 -7.01 8.91
CA GLN A 48 22.57 -6.85 10.36
C GLN A 48 21.67 -5.75 10.92
N SER A 49 21.62 -4.60 10.26
CA SER A 49 20.74 -3.49 10.64
C SER A 49 19.27 -3.90 10.61
N ARG A 50 18.83 -4.58 9.53
CA ARG A 50 17.47 -5.11 9.41
C ARG A 50 17.14 -6.12 10.51
N GLN A 51 18.04 -7.05 10.81
CA GLN A 51 17.86 -8.01 11.90
C GLN A 51 17.76 -7.31 13.27
N LYS A 52 18.61 -6.32 13.53
CA LYS A 52 18.57 -5.54 14.77
C LYS A 52 17.25 -4.80 14.91
N ALA A 53 16.76 -4.16 13.84
CA ALA A 53 15.46 -3.49 13.83
C ALA A 53 14.32 -4.49 14.12
N ALA A 54 14.31 -5.64 13.45
CA ALA A 54 13.31 -6.69 13.68
C ALA A 54 13.33 -7.19 15.13
N ARG A 55 14.52 -7.44 15.70
CA ARG A 55 14.68 -7.86 17.10
C ARG A 55 14.28 -6.78 18.09
N GLN A 56 14.55 -5.50 17.80
CA GLN A 56 14.08 -4.40 18.66
C GLN A 56 12.57 -4.31 18.68
N VAL A 57 11.92 -4.48 17.52
CA VAL A 57 10.46 -4.55 17.42
C VAL A 57 9.95 -5.76 18.20
N ALA A 58 10.50 -6.94 17.98
CA ALA A 58 10.14 -8.15 18.71
C ALA A 58 10.34 -8.00 20.24
N ALA A 59 11.42 -7.36 20.69
CA ALA A 59 11.71 -7.14 22.10
C ALA A 59 10.74 -6.13 22.76
N LYS A 60 10.22 -5.15 22.01
CA LYS A 60 9.13 -4.28 22.49
C LYS A 60 7.87 -5.10 22.77
N PHE A 61 7.68 -6.18 22.02
CA PHE A 61 6.51 -7.04 22.13
C PHE A 61 6.72 -8.28 23.00
N SER A 62 7.96 -8.72 23.27
CA SER A 62 8.27 -9.91 24.06
C SER A 62 7.90 -9.78 25.54
N LYS A 63 7.66 -8.56 26.02
CA LYS A 63 7.08 -8.30 27.36
C LYS A 63 5.58 -8.57 27.41
N SER A 64 4.93 -8.70 26.25
CA SER A 64 3.53 -9.11 26.12
C SER A 64 3.47 -10.60 25.78
N SER A 65 2.54 -11.34 26.38
CA SER A 65 2.31 -12.74 26.01
C SER A 65 2.03 -12.85 24.50
N PRO A 66 2.56 -13.87 23.79
CA PRO A 66 2.22 -14.13 22.39
C PRO A 66 0.71 -14.16 22.12
N ALA A 67 -0.08 -14.62 23.11
CA ALA A 67 -1.54 -14.60 23.03
C ALA A 67 -2.13 -13.18 23.00
N LEU A 68 -1.61 -12.27 23.82
CA LEU A 68 -2.02 -10.87 23.84
C LEU A 68 -1.62 -10.14 22.55
N LEU A 69 -0.49 -10.52 21.95
CA LEU A 69 -0.08 -9.99 20.65
C LEU A 69 -1.03 -10.45 19.54
N ALA A 70 -1.36 -11.75 19.52
CA ALA A 70 -2.30 -12.30 18.55
C ALA A 70 -3.69 -11.65 18.67
N GLU A 71 -4.16 -11.42 19.90
CA GLU A 71 -5.42 -10.71 20.17
C GLU A 71 -5.38 -9.25 19.67
N ARG A 72 -4.32 -8.50 19.97
CA ARG A 72 -4.15 -7.12 19.48
C ARG A 72 -4.06 -7.06 17.96
N LEU A 73 -3.38 -8.03 17.34
CA LEU A 73 -3.29 -8.13 15.89
C LEU A 73 -4.67 -8.40 15.28
N ALA A 74 -5.43 -9.35 15.85
CA ALA A 74 -6.78 -9.66 15.40
C ALA A 74 -7.72 -8.45 15.54
N ALA A 75 -7.64 -7.72 16.67
CA ALA A 75 -8.41 -6.51 16.89
C ALA A 75 -8.06 -5.41 15.87
N ALA A 76 -6.77 -5.15 15.63
CA ALA A 76 -6.32 -4.18 14.65
C ALA A 76 -6.74 -4.57 13.21
N GLN A 77 -6.68 -5.86 12.87
CA GLN A 77 -7.16 -6.36 11.59
C GLN A 77 -8.67 -6.15 11.42
N ALA A 78 -9.46 -6.42 12.46
CA ALA A 78 -10.90 -6.19 12.44
C ALA A 78 -11.25 -4.69 12.28
N GLU A 79 -10.50 -3.81 12.95
CA GLU A 79 -10.65 -2.37 12.81
C GLU A 79 -10.31 -1.91 11.38
N VAL A 80 -9.21 -2.39 10.81
CA VAL A 80 -8.83 -2.11 9.41
C VAL A 80 -9.93 -2.54 8.43
N GLN A 81 -10.55 -3.70 8.63
CA GLN A 81 -11.65 -4.14 7.77
C GLN A 81 -12.88 -3.25 7.92
N THR A 82 -13.19 -2.82 9.14
CA THR A 82 -14.29 -1.89 9.42
C THR A 82 -14.05 -0.54 8.74
N LEU A 83 -12.85 0.03 8.89
CA LEU A 83 -12.47 1.29 8.27
C LEU A 83 -12.50 1.21 6.73
N LYS A 84 -12.03 0.10 6.15
CA LYS A 84 -12.12 -0.14 4.71
C LYS A 84 -13.57 -0.14 4.23
N ARG A 85 -14.46 -0.84 4.93
CA ARG A 85 -15.88 -0.87 4.59
C ARG A 85 -16.53 0.51 4.69
N GLN A 86 -16.23 1.27 5.73
CA GLN A 86 -16.74 2.65 5.89
C GLN A 86 -16.24 3.57 4.77
N ARG A 87 -14.95 3.50 4.43
CA ARG A 87 -14.37 4.21 3.29
C ARG A 87 -15.12 3.87 2.01
N ASP A 88 -15.37 2.59 1.72
CA ASP A 88 -16.02 2.17 0.49
C ASP A 88 -17.44 2.72 0.37
N VAL A 89 -18.20 2.72 1.47
CA VAL A 89 -19.53 3.33 1.53
C VAL A 89 -19.47 4.84 1.30
N LEU A 90 -18.53 5.54 1.95
CA LEU A 90 -18.37 6.99 1.78
C LEU A 90 -17.97 7.37 0.36
N VAL A 91 -17.07 6.59 -0.25
CA VAL A 91 -16.66 6.73 -1.64
C VAL A 91 -17.85 6.53 -2.58
N ALA A 92 -18.62 5.46 -2.39
CA ALA A 92 -19.82 5.19 -3.20
C ALA A 92 -20.85 6.33 -3.07
N GLY A 93 -21.07 6.83 -1.84
CA GLY A 93 -21.92 7.98 -1.59
C GLY A 93 -21.43 9.26 -2.28
N HIS A 94 -20.13 9.55 -2.20
CA HIS A 94 -19.54 10.70 -2.89
C HIS A 94 -19.67 10.61 -4.41
N ARG A 95 -19.43 9.43 -5.00
CA ARG A 95 -19.64 9.20 -6.44
C ARG A 95 -21.10 9.45 -6.82
N ALA A 96 -22.05 8.93 -6.03
CA ALA A 96 -23.47 9.15 -6.26
C ALA A 96 -23.84 10.64 -6.18
N ALA A 97 -23.30 11.37 -5.20
CA ALA A 97 -23.51 12.81 -5.05
C ALA A 97 -22.96 13.59 -6.25
N ILE A 98 -21.72 13.30 -6.69
CA ILE A 98 -21.11 13.91 -7.88
C ILE A 98 -22.01 13.71 -9.10
N LEU A 99 -22.49 12.48 -9.33
CA LEU A 99 -23.36 12.16 -10.45
C LEU A 99 -24.73 12.86 -10.35
N ALA A 100 -25.33 12.91 -9.16
CA ALA A 100 -26.62 13.57 -8.94
C ALA A 100 -26.53 15.09 -9.19
N ILE A 101 -25.51 15.74 -8.64
CA ILE A 101 -25.27 17.18 -8.82
C ILE A 101 -24.99 17.48 -10.29
N GLY A 102 -24.16 16.66 -10.95
CA GLY A 102 -23.88 16.78 -12.38
C GLY A 102 -25.12 16.65 -13.25
N ARG A 103 -26.02 15.70 -12.94
CA ARG A 103 -27.29 15.50 -13.66
C ARG A 103 -28.27 16.67 -13.47
N ILE A 104 -28.40 17.21 -12.27
CA ILE A 104 -29.42 18.21 -11.93
C ILE A 104 -28.98 19.63 -12.32
N GLY A 105 -27.73 20.00 -12.00
CA GLY A 105 -27.25 21.38 -12.13
C GLY A 105 -26.14 21.59 -13.15
N GLY A 106 -25.72 20.53 -13.85
CA GLY A 106 -24.67 20.57 -14.86
C GLY A 106 -23.33 21.09 -14.32
N MET A 107 -22.48 21.58 -15.23
CA MET A 107 -21.11 22.00 -14.89
C MET A 107 -21.04 23.28 -14.04
N LYS A 108 -22.13 24.07 -13.99
CA LYS A 108 -22.19 25.28 -13.16
C LYS A 108 -22.34 24.92 -11.68
N ALA A 109 -23.38 24.15 -11.33
CA ALA A 109 -23.61 23.71 -9.96
C ALA A 109 -22.48 22.81 -9.44
N TRP A 110 -21.87 22.00 -10.31
CA TRP A 110 -20.71 21.20 -9.94
C TRP A 110 -19.51 22.09 -9.53
N ARG A 111 -19.19 23.13 -10.31
CA ARG A 111 -18.10 24.05 -9.98
C ARG A 111 -18.36 24.84 -8.71
N GLU A 112 -19.60 25.29 -8.48
CA GLU A 112 -19.97 26.00 -7.26
C GLU A 112 -19.88 25.10 -6.02
N TYR A 113 -20.40 23.86 -6.10
CA TYR A 113 -20.41 22.95 -4.96
C TYR A 113 -19.03 22.36 -4.63
N PHE A 114 -18.23 22.02 -5.64
CA PHE A 114 -16.93 21.37 -5.45
C PHE A 114 -15.73 22.32 -5.44
N ALA A 115 -15.92 23.64 -5.57
CA ALA A 115 -14.84 24.63 -5.53
C ALA A 115 -13.95 24.48 -4.27
N GLU A 116 -14.56 24.25 -3.12
CA GLU A 116 -13.87 24.10 -1.83
C GLU A 116 -13.33 22.69 -1.59
N TYR A 117 -13.73 21.71 -2.41
CA TYR A 117 -13.41 20.29 -2.24
C TYR A 117 -12.44 19.77 -3.32
N SER A 118 -11.70 20.66 -3.98
CA SER A 118 -10.72 20.29 -5.01
C SER A 118 -9.66 19.30 -4.52
N GLY A 119 -9.22 19.42 -3.27
CA GLY A 119 -8.32 18.45 -2.63
C GLY A 119 -8.96 17.06 -2.46
N ALA A 120 -10.20 17.01 -1.95
CA ALA A 120 -10.92 15.75 -1.79
C ALA A 120 -11.23 15.06 -3.14
N LEU A 121 -11.45 15.83 -4.21
CA LEU A 121 -11.57 15.31 -5.57
C LEU A 121 -10.27 14.69 -6.08
N GLN A 122 -9.12 15.30 -5.74
CA GLN A 122 -7.82 14.73 -6.08
C GLN A 122 -7.56 13.44 -5.30
N ASP A 123 -7.88 13.40 -4.00
CA ASP A 123 -7.79 12.18 -3.20
C ASP A 123 -8.68 11.06 -3.76
N LEU A 124 -9.92 11.39 -4.17
CA LEU A 124 -10.82 10.44 -4.83
C LEU A 124 -10.25 9.96 -6.16
N LYS A 125 -9.58 10.81 -6.93
CA LYS A 125 -8.92 10.41 -8.17
C LYS A 125 -7.78 9.41 -7.91
N ASP A 126 -6.95 9.69 -6.91
CA ASP A 126 -5.81 8.83 -6.54
C ASP A 126 -6.28 7.48 -5.99
N LEU A 127 -7.46 7.45 -5.35
CA LEU A 127 -8.14 6.24 -4.93
C LEU A 127 -8.86 5.49 -6.08
N GLY A 128 -8.73 5.94 -7.33
CA GLY A 128 -9.43 5.36 -8.48
C GLY A 128 -10.95 5.46 -8.34
N ALA A 129 -11.40 6.52 -7.68
CA ALA A 129 -12.75 6.64 -7.13
C ALA A 129 -13.61 7.75 -7.70
N LEU A 130 -13.22 8.31 -8.84
CA LEU A 130 -14.12 9.10 -9.66
C LEU A 130 -15.07 8.20 -10.44
N PRO A 131 -16.33 8.62 -10.64
CA PRO A 131 -17.26 7.86 -11.46
C PRO A 131 -16.84 7.92 -12.94
N GLU A 132 -16.69 6.76 -13.57
CA GLU A 132 -16.57 6.66 -15.02
C GLU A 132 -17.96 6.84 -15.63
N ALA A 133 -18.21 7.99 -16.26
CA ALA A 133 -19.45 8.23 -16.97
C ALA A 133 -19.30 7.73 -18.41
N GLU A 134 -20.06 6.70 -18.81
CA GLU A 134 -20.26 6.38 -20.21
C GLU A 134 -21.10 7.50 -20.85
N ILE A 135 -20.51 8.23 -21.79
CA ILE A 135 -21.18 9.32 -22.50
C ILE A 135 -22.15 8.69 -23.50
N VAL A 136 -23.42 8.54 -23.11
CA VAL A 136 -24.49 8.18 -24.04
C VAL A 136 -24.83 9.41 -24.88
N ARG A 137 -24.46 9.40 -26.16
CA ARG A 137 -24.95 10.40 -27.12
C ARG A 137 -26.44 10.18 -27.33
N ILE A 138 -27.24 11.13 -26.89
CA ILE A 138 -28.66 11.18 -27.25
C ILE A 138 -28.71 11.66 -28.71
N ALA A 139 -29.21 10.81 -29.61
CA ALA A 139 -29.38 11.17 -31.02
C ALA A 139 -30.35 12.37 -31.14
N PRO A 140 -30.15 13.28 -32.12
CA PRO A 140 -31.11 14.34 -32.37
C PRO A 140 -32.44 13.71 -32.79
N VAL A 141 -33.54 14.14 -32.17
CA VAL A 141 -34.88 13.80 -32.65
C VAL A 141 -35.05 14.49 -34.00
N GLU A 142 -35.00 13.71 -35.09
CA GLU A 142 -35.40 14.21 -36.41
C GLU A 142 -36.87 14.61 -36.32
N GLY A 143 -37.13 15.92 -36.33
CA GLY A 143 -38.48 16.44 -36.51
C GLY A 143 -39.02 15.99 -37.87
N PRO A 144 -40.33 15.70 -37.98
CA PRO A 144 -40.89 15.14 -39.21
C PRO A 144 -40.64 16.11 -40.37
N GLY A 145 -39.91 15.61 -41.36
CA GLY A 145 -39.59 16.34 -42.58
C GLY A 145 -40.87 16.73 -43.32
N SER A 146 -41.07 18.03 -43.50
CA SER A 146 -41.93 18.55 -44.55
C SER A 146 -41.26 18.29 -45.89
N ASN A 147 -41.79 17.31 -46.62
CA ASN A 147 -41.54 17.13 -48.06
C ASN A 147 -42.28 18.25 -48.85
N PRO A 148 -41.86 18.56 -50.09
CA PRO A 148 -41.98 19.87 -50.73
C PRO A 148 -43.40 20.30 -51.10
#